data_AF-A0A2V9S2E5-F1
#
_entry.id   AF-A0A2V9S2E5-F1
#
_cell.length_a   1.000
_cell.length_b   1.000
_cell.length_c   1.000
_cell.angle_alpha   90.00
_cell.angle_beta   90.00
_cell.angle_gamma   90.00
#
_symmetry.space_group_name_H-M   'P 1'
#
loop_
_entity.id
_entity.type
_entity.pdbx_description
1 polymer ?
#
loop_
_entity_poly.entity_id
_entity_poly.type
_entity_poly.pdbx_seq_one_letter_code
_entity_poly.pdbx_strand_id
1 'polypeptide(L)' 'MLERRLSVLKYLGKTPFFATCERCHIKFFTARELKLVEAEQNMQEKFDSHKCRPDDVGQVAAWKK' A
#
# COMPACT_ATOMS: atom_id res chain seq x y z
N MET A 1 14.89 11.22 -6.67
CA MET A 1 13.70 10.75 -7.38
C MET A 1 13.04 9.70 -6.51
N LEU A 2 11.73 9.74 -6.27
CA LEU A 2 11.09 8.70 -5.47
C LEU A 2 10.92 7.44 -6.32
N GLU A 3 11.48 6.33 -5.84
CA GLU A 3 11.42 5.03 -6.52
C GLU A 3 10.07 4.36 -6.29
N ARG A 4 9.62 3.54 -7.24
CA ARG A 4 8.42 2.69 -7.06
C ARG A 4 8.77 1.60 -6.06
N ARG A 5 8.59 1.89 -4.77
CA ARG A 5 8.86 0.96 -3.66
C ARG A 5 7.65 0.85 -2.75
N LEU A 6 7.33 -0.38 -2.36
CA LEU A 6 6.33 -0.68 -1.35
C LEU A 6 6.96 -0.52 0.03
N SER A 7 6.41 0.38 0.84
CA SER A 7 6.86 0.63 2.21
C SER A 7 5.74 0.29 3.17
N VAL A 8 5.94 -0.72 4.01
CA VAL A 8 4.99 -1.09 5.06
C VAL A 8 5.10 -0.09 6.20
N LEU A 9 4.01 0.61 6.48
CA LEU A 9 3.92 1.64 7.52
C LEU A 9 3.37 1.10 8.83
N LYS A 10 2.56 0.02 8.80
CA LYS A 10 2.01 -0.58 10.03
C LYS A 10 1.89 -2.08 9.93
N TYR A 11 2.31 -2.73 11.00
CA TYR A 11 2.10 -4.14 11.27
C TYR A 11 1.03 -4.32 12.34
N LEU A 12 0.29 -5.41 12.24
CA LEU A 12 -0.71 -5.83 13.22
C LEU A 12 -0.30 -7.21 13.72
N GLY A 13 0.37 -7.22 14.88
CA GLY A 13 1.13 -8.39 15.31
C GLY A 13 2.34 -8.60 14.38
N LYS A 14 2.37 -9.74 13.69
CA LYS A 14 3.41 -10.06 12.70
C LYS A 14 2.98 -9.74 11.27
N THR A 15 1.69 -9.50 11.02
CA THR A 15 1.14 -9.35 9.67
C THR A 15 1.21 -7.89 9.23
N PRO A 16 1.73 -7.58 8.04
CA PRO A 16 1.67 -6.22 7.51
C PRO A 16 0.21 -5.86 7.24
N PHE A 17 -0.24 -4.71 7.76
CA PHE A 17 -1.63 -4.26 7.68
C PHE A 17 -1.79 -3.02 6.82
N PHE A 18 -0.76 -2.16 6.80
CA PHE A 18 -0.79 -0.90 6.08
C PHE A 18 0.54 -0.67 5.37
N ALA A 19 0.49 -0.48 4.05
CA ALA A 19 1.63 -0.17 3.23
C ALA A 19 1.33 0.99 2.27
N THR A 20 2.36 1.62 1.75
CA THR A 20 2.26 2.73 0.82
C THR A 20 3.28 2.60 -0.30
N CYS A 21 2.98 3.17 -1.47
CA CYS A 21 4.00 3.38 -2.50
C CYS A 21 4.79 4.65 -2.20
N GLU A 22 6.12 4.58 -2.13
CA GLU A 22 6.96 5.77 -1.90
C GLU A 22 6.91 6.78 -3.04
N ARG A 23 6.51 6.35 -4.25
CA ARG A 23 6.43 7.24 -5.42
C ARG A 23 5.13 8.05 -5.49
N CYS A 24 3.98 7.40 -5.34
CA CYS A 24 2.67 8.05 -5.46
C CYS A 24 1.89 8.15 -4.15
N HIS A 25 2.44 7.66 -3.03
CA HIS A 25 1.81 7.64 -1.71
C HIS A 25 0.43 6.95 -1.66
N ILE A 26 0.13 6.09 -2.64
CA ILE A 26 -1.10 5.31 -2.64
C ILE A 26 -1.05 4.28 -1.51
N LYS A 27 -2.18 4.17 -0.80
CA LYS A 27 -2.31 3.37 0.41
C LYS A 27 -2.87 1.98 0.10
N PHE A 28 -2.20 0.96 0.59
CA PHE A 28 -2.61 -0.43 0.51
C PHE A 28 -2.93 -0.94 1.91
N PHE A 29 -4.11 -1.56 2.04
CA PHE A 29 -4.55 -2.17 3.28
C PHE A 29 -4.80 -3.66 3.04
N THR A 30 -4.47 -4.46 4.04
CA THR A 30 -4.74 -5.89 4.09
C THR A 30 -5.75 -6.20 5.17
N ALA A 31 -6.60 -7.19 4.92
CA ALA A 31 -7.56 -7.65 5.91
C ALA A 31 -6.83 -8.28 7.11
N ARG A 32 -7.34 -8.02 8.32
CA ARG A 32 -6.77 -8.57 9.57
C ARG A 32 -6.86 -10.09 9.64
N GLU A 33 -7.78 -10.68 8.89
CA GLU A 33 -8.07 -12.12 8.88
C GLU A 33 -7.05 -12.91 8.02
N LEU A 34 -6.23 -12.23 7.22
CA LEU A 34 -5.22 -12.87 6.38
C LEU A 34 -4.00 -13.31 7.20
N LYS A 35 -3.49 -14.51 6.88
CA LYS A 35 -2.21 -14.98 7.43
C LYS A 35 -1.08 -14.10 6.90
N LEU A 36 0.05 -14.09 7.61
CA LEU A 36 1.24 -13.31 7.27
C LEU A 36 1.61 -13.39 5.78
N VAL A 37 1.76 -14.60 5.26
CA VAL A 37 2.13 -14.86 3.86
C VAL A 37 1.06 -14.34 2.88
N GLU A 38 -0.22 -14.57 3.19
CA GLU A 38 -1.33 -14.13 2.33
C GLU A 38 -1.46 -12.61 2.32
N ALA A 39 -1.20 -11.95 3.46
CA ALA A 39 -1.20 -10.50 3.56
C ALA A 39 -0.04 -9.88 2.77
N GLU A 40 1.16 -10.46 2.87
CA GLU A 40 2.32 -10.03 2.07
C GLU A 40 2.04 -10.18 0.57
N GLN A 41 1.53 -11.35 0.15
CA GLN A 41 1.15 -11.58 -1.25
C GLN A 41 0.08 -10.60 -1.73
N ASN A 42 -0.98 -10.38 -0.94
CA ASN A 42 -2.06 -9.46 -1.32
C ASN A 42 -1.56 -8.02 -1.48
N MET A 43 -0.68 -7.57 -0.58
CA MET A 43 -0.03 -6.26 -0.70
C MET A 43 0.86 -6.19 -1.93
N GLN A 44 1.65 -7.23 -2.17
CA GLN A 44 2.57 -7.31 -3.31
C GLN A 44 1.79 -7.31 -4.63
N GLU A 45 0.69 -8.06 -4.75
CA GLU A 45 -0.16 -8.09 -5.93
C GLU A 45 -0.85 -6.74 -6.18
N LYS A 46 -1.39 -6.11 -5.13
CA LYS A 46 -1.94 -4.74 -5.24
C LYS A 46 -0.87 -3.75 -5.67
N PHE A 47 0.34 -3.90 -5.15
CA PHE A 47 1.49 -3.08 -5.54
C PHE A 47 2.00 -3.39 -6.96
N ASP A 48 1.89 -4.62 -7.46
CA ASP A 48 2.28 -4.92 -8.83
C ASP A 48 1.24 -4.38 -9.83
N SER A 49 -0.04 -4.54 -9.50
CA SER A 49 -1.17 -4.10 -10.30
C SER A 49 -1.33 -2.57 -10.35
N HIS A 50 -0.93 -1.83 -9.30
CA HIS A 50 -1.05 -0.37 -9.33
C HIS A 50 -0.07 0.24 -10.35
N LYS A 51 -0.57 1.18 -11.15
CA LYS A 51 0.27 2.02 -12.01
C LYS A 51 0.54 3.34 -11.30
N CYS A 52 1.81 3.62 -11.00
CA CYS A 52 2.26 4.94 -10.56
C CYS A 52 2.00 5.95 -11.70
N ARG A 53 0.91 6.70 -11.62
CA ARG A 53 0.71 7.86 -12.48
C ARG A 53 1.38 9.07 -11.82
N PRO A 54 2.07 9.92 -12.59
CA PRO A 54 2.75 11.10 -12.05
C PRO A 54 1.77 12.14 -11.45
N ASP A 55 0.49 12.07 -11.84
CA ASP A 55 -0.58 12.93 -11.36
C ASP A 55 -1.05 12.57 -9.93
N ASP A 56 -0.83 11.33 -9.50
CA ASP A 56 -1.17 10.84 -8.15
C ASP A 56 -0.21 11.35 -7.07
N VAL A 57 0.87 12.05 -7.45
CA VAL A 57 1.75 12.78 -6.54
C VAL A 57 0.99 14.01 -6.03
N GLY A 58 0.01 13.80 -5.14
CA GLY A 58 -0.73 14.89 -4.50
C GLY A 58 -2.22 14.69 -4.28
N GLN A 59 -2.85 13.60 -4.76
CA GLN A 59 -4.28 13.36 -4.50
C GLN A 59 -4.54 12.55 -3.22
N VAL A 60 -3.97 12.99 -2.10
CA VAL A 60 -4.54 12.69 -0.77
C VAL A 60 -5.60 13.74 -0.42
N ALA A 61 -6.61 13.89 -1.26
CA ALA A 61 -7.77 14.70 -0.92
C ALA A 61 -9.06 13.94 -1.25
N ALA A 62 -9.88 13.80 -0.21
CA ALA A 62 -11.29 13.42 -0.25
C ALA A 62 -11.63 11.93 -0.46
N TRP A 63 -11.53 11.15 0.62
CA TRP A 63 -12.73 10.42 1.03
C TRP A 63 -13.17 10.87 2.42
N LYS A 64 -14.23 11.67 2.41
CA LYS A 64 -15.00 12.12 3.57
C LYS A 64 -16.47 12.00 3.17
N LYS A 65 -17.17 10.98 3.67
CA LYS A 65 -18.40 11.14 4.47
C LYS A 65 -18.81 9.80 5.05
#